data_AF-A0A3B8R5F5-F1
#
_entry.id   AF-A0A3B8R5F5-F1
#
_cell.length_a   1.000
_cell.length_b   1.000
_cell.length_c   1.000
_cell.angle_alpha   90.00
_cell.angle_beta   90.00
_cell.angle_gamma   90.00
#
_symmetry.space_group_name_H-M   'P 1'
#
loop_
_entity.id
_entity.type
_entity.pdbx_description
1 polymer ?
#
loop_
_entity_poly.entity_id
_entity_poly.type
_entity_poly.pdbx_seq_one_letter_code
_entity_poly.pdbx_strand_id
1 'polypeptide(L)'
;MQTTAQSLRKIGEALLKDQLVDPYYRAALGSPSESTNPAWHLLWWNNQAPIHMRPGSDQVYPKPLLPHAPKDLISARGAGGHHLSISPSLDLVVAQTMDPAATRPPKHANQQAFWDLIQQL
;
A
#
# COMPACT_ATOMS: atom_id res chain seq x y z
N MET A 1 -3.35 18.23 -4.25
CA MET A 1 -2.63 18.20 -2.95
C MET A 1 -1.17 17.89 -3.24
N GLN A 2 -0.22 18.71 -2.78
CA GLN A 2 1.21 18.41 -2.87
C GLN A 2 1.68 17.89 -1.50
N THR A 3 2.39 16.76 -1.46
CA THR A 3 2.95 16.15 -0.24
C THR A 3 4.34 15.60 -0.53
N THR A 4 5.14 15.37 0.51
CA THR A 4 6.49 14.80 0.40
C THR A 4 6.50 13.35 0.90
N ALA A 5 7.44 12.55 0.40
CA ALA A 5 7.66 11.19 0.90
C ALA A 5 7.93 11.17 2.41
N GLN A 6 8.63 12.18 2.94
CA GLN A 6 8.90 12.29 4.37
C GLN A 6 7.62 12.46 5.19
N SER A 7 6.69 13.32 4.74
CA SER A 7 5.41 13.52 5.43
C SER A 7 4.54 12.27 5.35
N LEU A 8 4.48 11.59 4.20
CA LEU A 8 3.78 10.31 4.07
C LEU A 8 4.36 9.23 4.99
N ARG A 9 5.70 9.15 5.08
CA ARG A 9 6.38 8.20 5.97
C ARG A 9 5.99 8.43 7.43
N LYS A 10 5.94 9.69 7.91
CA LYS A 10 5.52 10.01 9.28
C LYS A 10 4.10 9.53 9.59
N ILE A 11 3.18 9.65 8.62
CA ILE A 11 1.81 9.12 8.77
C ILE A 11 1.85 7.60 8.91
N GLY A 12 2.63 6.91 8.07
CA GLY A 12 2.77 5.46 8.15
C GLY A 12 3.43 4.99 9.46
N GLU A 13 4.46 5.69 9.93
CA GLU A 13 5.11 5.41 11.22
C GLU A 13 4.13 5.55 12.38
N ALA A 14 3.25 6.56 12.35
CA ALA A 14 2.24 6.76 13.37
C ALA A 14 1.14 5.69 13.36
N LEU A 15 0.77 5.19 12.17
CA LEU A 15 -0.17 4.07 12.02
C LEU A 15 0.47 2.77 12.52
N LEU A 16 1.75 2.54 12.22
CA LEU A 16 2.52 1.37 12.64
C LEU A 16 2.75 1.32 14.15
N LYS A 17 2.97 2.49 14.78
CA LYS A 17 3.23 2.63 16.24
C LYS A 17 1.96 2.86 17.07
N ASP A 18 0.79 2.77 16.46
CA ASP A 18 -0.52 2.86 17.14
C ASP A 18 -0.74 4.21 17.86
N GLN A 19 -0.14 5.28 17.35
CA GLN A 19 -0.13 6.57 18.06
C GLN A 19 -1.28 7.51 17.69
N LEU A 20 -1.72 7.47 16.43
CA LEU A 20 -2.62 8.49 15.87
C LEU A 20 -3.92 7.93 15.29
N VAL A 21 -4.11 6.61 15.31
CA VAL A 21 -5.22 5.96 14.60
C VAL A 21 -5.98 5.07 15.55
N ASP A 22 -7.30 5.23 15.53
CA ASP A 22 -8.23 4.48 16.35
C ASP A 22 -8.02 2.95 16.14
N PRO A 23 -8.04 2.14 17.22
CA PRO A 23 -7.77 0.71 17.15
C PRO A 23 -8.72 -0.05 16.21
N TYR A 24 -9.99 0.34 16.13
CA TYR A 24 -10.95 -0.26 15.21
C TYR A 24 -10.53 -0.02 13.76
N TYR A 25 -10.15 1.21 13.42
CA TYR A 25 -9.68 1.53 12.07
C TYR A 25 -8.44 0.73 11.69
N ARG A 26 -7.49 0.56 12.61
CA ARG A 26 -6.28 -0.24 12.37
C ARG A 26 -6.59 -1.71 12.13
N ALA A 27 -7.42 -2.30 12.99
CA ALA A 27 -7.85 -3.69 12.86
C ALA A 27 -8.54 -3.91 11.50
N ALA A 28 -9.44 -3.00 11.12
CA ALA A 28 -10.13 -3.06 9.85
C ALA A 28 -9.20 -3.00 8.63
N LEU A 29 -8.17 -2.14 8.66
CA LEU A 29 -7.15 -2.09 7.58
C LEU A 29 -6.35 -3.39 7.47
N GLY A 30 -6.12 -4.07 8.60
CA GLY A 30 -5.38 -5.33 8.67
C GLY A 30 -6.13 -6.55 8.14
N SER A 31 -7.44 -6.46 7.89
CA SER A 31 -8.27 -7.57 7.39
C SER A 31 -8.87 -7.28 6.01
N PRO A 32 -9.10 -8.30 5.17
CA PRO A 32 -9.90 -8.15 3.95
C PRO A 32 -11.31 -7.62 4.25
N SER A 33 -11.87 -6.82 3.34
CA SER A 33 -13.26 -6.35 3.47
C SER A 33 -14.27 -7.38 2.95
N GLU A 34 -15.49 -7.34 3.47
CA GLU A 34 -16.63 -8.14 2.99
C GLU A 34 -17.26 -7.59 1.69
N SER A 35 -16.50 -6.79 0.92
CA SER A 35 -16.98 -6.17 -0.32
C SER A 35 -16.66 -7.02 -1.55
N THR A 36 -17.16 -6.61 -2.72
CA THR A 36 -16.81 -7.22 -4.01
C THR A 36 -15.31 -7.12 -4.34
N ASN A 37 -14.61 -6.14 -3.77
CA ASN A 37 -13.16 -5.99 -3.86
C ASN A 37 -12.54 -6.11 -2.45
N PRO A 38 -12.34 -7.32 -1.93
CA PRO A 38 -11.88 -7.54 -0.55
C PRO A 38 -10.51 -6.92 -0.26
N ALA A 39 -9.71 -6.66 -1.29
CA ALA A 39 -8.44 -5.95 -1.20
C ALA A 39 -8.58 -4.44 -0.98
N TRP A 40 -9.79 -3.86 -1.07
CA TRP A 40 -10.04 -2.43 -0.92
C TRP A 40 -10.90 -2.18 0.31
N HIS A 41 -10.37 -1.41 1.27
CA HIS A 41 -11.09 -1.07 2.49
C HIS A 41 -10.64 0.30 3.03
N LEU A 42 -11.59 1.15 3.43
CA LEU A 42 -11.33 2.45 4.05
C LEU A 42 -10.34 3.36 3.26
N LEU A 43 -10.35 3.28 1.93
CA LEU A 43 -9.42 3.97 1.01
C LEU A 43 -7.98 3.44 0.99
N TRP A 44 -7.76 2.24 1.52
CA TRP A 44 -6.48 1.53 1.52
C TRP A 44 -6.61 0.20 0.80
N TRP A 45 -5.46 -0.27 0.33
CA TRP A 45 -5.27 -1.60 -0.21
C TRP A 45 -4.77 -2.54 0.87
N ASN A 46 -5.38 -3.72 0.97
CA ASN A 46 -4.97 -4.81 1.85
C ASN A 46 -4.41 -5.97 0.99
N ASN A 47 -3.23 -6.47 1.36
CA ASN A 47 -2.54 -7.52 0.60
C ASN A 47 -2.83 -8.96 1.09
N GLN A 48 -3.61 -9.13 2.16
CA GLN A 48 -4.08 -10.44 2.62
C GLN A 48 -5.24 -10.96 1.77
N ALA A 49 -5.97 -10.07 1.09
CA ALA A 49 -7.12 -10.44 0.28
C ALA A 49 -6.72 -11.40 -0.87
N PRO A 50 -7.47 -12.51 -1.06
CA PRO A 50 -7.12 -13.52 -2.07
C PRO A 50 -7.38 -13.05 -3.50
N ILE A 51 -8.23 -12.03 -3.67
CA ILE A 51 -8.57 -11.43 -4.96
C ILE A 51 -8.50 -9.90 -4.86
N HIS A 52 -8.31 -9.24 -5.99
CA HIS A 52 -8.47 -7.79 -6.09
C HIS A 52 -9.11 -7.38 -7.42
N MET A 53 -9.72 -6.20 -7.42
CA MET A 53 -10.18 -5.48 -8.60
C MET A 53 -9.48 -4.14 -8.68
N ARG A 54 -9.13 -3.68 -9.88
CA ARG A 54 -8.50 -2.37 -10.08
C ARG A 54 -9.57 -1.29 -10.18
N PRO A 55 -9.33 -0.04 -9.70
CA PRO A 55 -10.29 1.04 -9.85
C PRO A 55 -10.68 1.25 -11.31
N GLY A 56 -11.98 1.36 -11.59
CA GLY A 56 -12.51 1.53 -12.95
C GLY A 56 -12.54 0.27 -13.81
N SER A 57 -12.35 -0.92 -13.22
CA SER A 57 -12.44 -2.20 -13.93
C SER A 57 -13.19 -3.23 -13.10
N ASP A 58 -14.12 -3.95 -13.75
CA ASP A 58 -14.83 -5.07 -13.15
C ASP A 58 -14.06 -6.40 -13.26
N GLN A 59 -12.83 -6.37 -13.78
CA GLN A 59 -11.99 -7.56 -13.88
C GLN A 59 -11.53 -8.00 -12.49
N VAL A 60 -11.82 -9.25 -12.14
CA VAL A 60 -11.34 -9.91 -10.93
C VAL A 60 -9.99 -10.56 -11.20
N TYR A 61 -9.00 -10.23 -10.39
CA TYR A 61 -7.70 -10.89 -10.39
C TYR A 61 -7.64 -11.87 -9.21
N PRO A 62 -7.49 -13.20 -9.44
CA PRO A 62 -7.47 -14.21 -8.39
C PRO A 62 -6.09 -14.31 -7.70
N LYS A 63 -5.62 -13.17 -7.19
CA LYS A 63 -4.35 -13.04 -6.48
C LYS A 63 -4.34 -11.76 -5.63
N PRO A 64 -3.45 -11.68 -4.62
CA PRO A 64 -3.18 -10.43 -3.91
C PRO A 64 -2.77 -9.29 -4.84
N LEU A 65 -2.95 -8.04 -4.38
CA LEU A 65 -2.58 -6.85 -5.14
C LEU A 65 -1.07 -6.79 -5.42
N LEU A 66 -0.24 -7.14 -4.42
CA LEU A 66 1.21 -7.23 -4.50
C LEU A 66 1.65 -8.65 -4.09
N PRO A 67 1.66 -9.62 -5.03
CA PRO A 67 1.99 -11.01 -4.71
C PRO A 67 3.38 -11.23 -4.12
N HIS A 68 4.31 -10.30 -4.40
CA HIS A 68 5.69 -10.36 -3.95
C HIS A 68 5.94 -9.58 -2.65
N ALA A 69 4.93 -8.94 -2.07
CA ALA A 69 5.05 -8.22 -0.81
C ALA A 69 4.52 -9.05 0.37
N PRO A 70 4.83 -8.69 1.63
CA PRO A 70 4.25 -9.34 2.80
C PRO A 70 2.72 -9.41 2.75
N LYS A 71 2.15 -10.49 3.30
CA LYS A 71 0.70 -10.66 3.33
C LYS A 71 0.01 -9.56 4.11
N ASP A 72 0.58 -9.15 5.24
CA ASP A 72 0.05 -8.12 6.12
C ASP A 72 0.24 -6.68 5.61
N LEU A 73 0.75 -6.52 4.37
CA LEU A 73 0.95 -5.21 3.80
C LEU A 73 -0.37 -4.47 3.61
N ILE A 74 -0.45 -3.27 4.16
CA ILE A 74 -1.48 -2.29 3.85
C ILE A 74 -0.87 -1.13 3.05
N SER A 75 -1.59 -0.58 2.08
CA SER A 75 -1.04 0.48 1.23
C SER A 75 -2.06 1.50 0.75
N ALA A 76 -1.74 2.79 0.86
CA ALA A 76 -2.43 3.84 0.14
C ALA A 76 -1.71 4.06 -1.19
N ARG A 77 -2.40 3.89 -2.32
CA ARG A 77 -1.79 3.96 -3.66
C ARG A 77 -2.54 4.98 -4.51
N GLY A 78 -1.84 6.05 -4.88
CA GLY A 78 -2.37 7.13 -5.70
C GLY A 78 -2.04 6.97 -7.18
N ALA A 79 -2.79 7.68 -8.02
CA ALA A 79 -2.45 7.87 -9.42
C ALA A 79 -1.03 8.47 -9.55
N GLY A 80 -0.33 8.12 -10.63
CA GLY A 80 1.02 8.64 -10.89
C GLY A 80 2.14 7.94 -10.11
N GLY A 81 1.87 6.93 -9.29
CA GLY A 81 2.91 6.11 -8.64
C GLY A 81 3.30 6.54 -7.22
N HIS A 82 2.63 7.54 -6.67
CA HIS A 82 2.73 7.87 -5.25
C HIS A 82 2.14 6.72 -4.41
N HIS A 83 2.85 6.29 -3.37
CA HIS A 83 2.29 5.32 -2.46
C HIS A 83 2.90 5.43 -1.06
N LEU A 84 2.13 4.93 -0.09
CA LEU A 84 2.55 4.64 1.27
C LEU A 84 2.21 3.18 1.54
N SER A 85 3.20 2.37 1.88
CA SER A 85 3.04 0.95 2.18
C SER A 85 3.60 0.64 3.57
N ILE A 86 2.88 -0.16 4.34
CA ILE A 86 3.19 -0.43 5.75
C ILE A 86 3.08 -1.94 5.95
N SER A 87 4.13 -2.57 6.47
CA SER A 87 4.15 -3.98 6.87
C SER A 87 4.48 -4.08 8.35
N PRO A 88 3.49 -4.41 9.20
CA PRO A 88 3.72 -4.64 10.63
C PRO A 88 4.75 -5.73 10.92
N SER A 89 4.72 -6.85 10.20
CA SER A 89 5.61 -7.99 10.39
C SER A 89 7.08 -7.68 10.07
N LEU A 90 7.33 -6.70 9.19
CA LEU A 90 8.68 -6.23 8.87
C LEU A 90 9.08 -4.95 9.63
N ASP A 91 8.23 -4.42 10.51
CA ASP A 91 8.39 -3.08 11.13
C ASP A 91 8.77 -2.00 10.09
N LEU A 92 8.13 -2.06 8.92
CA LEU A 92 8.55 -1.33 7.72
C LEU A 92 7.49 -0.34 7.24
N VAL A 93 7.93 0.90 6.97
CA VAL A 93 7.15 1.93 6.27
C VAL A 93 7.90 2.39 5.03
N VAL A 94 7.26 2.26 3.86
CA VAL A 94 7.78 2.70 2.56
C VAL A 94 6.91 3.82 2.04
N ALA A 95 7.50 4.99 1.77
CA ALA A 95 6.80 6.12 1.18
C ALA A 95 7.50 6.56 -0.11
N GLN A 96 6.74 6.65 -1.19
CA GLN A 96 7.20 7.16 -2.48
C GLN A 96 6.33 8.32 -2.92
N THR A 97 6.97 9.44 -3.25
CA THR A 97 6.34 10.54 -3.99
C THR A 97 7.06 10.72 -5.31
N MET A 98 6.32 11.23 -6.28
CA MET A 98 6.80 11.48 -7.63
C MET A 98 6.89 12.98 -7.83
N ASP A 99 7.94 13.42 -8.52
CA ASP A 99 8.09 14.82 -8.88
C ASP A 99 7.14 15.13 -10.04
N PRO A 100 6.14 16.03 -9.85
CA PRO A 100 5.23 16.40 -10.92
C PRO A 100 5.92 17.17 -12.06
N ALA A 101 7.11 17.73 -11.83
CA ALA A 101 7.92 18.41 -12.84
C ALA A 101 8.88 17.46 -13.58
N ALA A 102 8.95 16.18 -13.20
CA ALA A 102 9.83 15.22 -13.87
C ALA A 102 9.38 15.01 -15.33
N THR A 103 10.25 15.41 -16.26
CA THR A 103 10.02 15.32 -17.73
C THR A 103 10.10 13.89 -18.26
N ARG A 104 10.65 12.96 -17.46
CA ARG A 104 10.62 11.53 -17.74
C ARG A 104 9.80 10.84 -16.66
N PRO A 105 8.73 10.09 -17.00
CA PRO A 105 8.12 9.22 -16.01
C PRO A 105 9.24 8.31 -15.49
N PRO A 106 9.47 8.23 -14.17
CA PRO A 106 10.43 7.28 -13.68
C PRO A 106 9.97 5.91 -14.16
N LYS A 107 10.93 5.10 -14.61
CA LYS A 107 10.66 3.70 -14.93
C LYS A 107 9.81 3.18 -13.78
N HIS A 108 8.62 2.62 -14.07
CA HIS A 108 7.78 2.04 -13.04
C HIS A 108 8.70 1.28 -12.09
N ALA A 109 8.87 1.80 -10.86
CA ALA A 109 9.77 1.18 -9.90
C ALA A 109 9.31 -0.26 -9.85
N ASN A 110 10.21 -1.21 -10.17
CA ASN A 110 9.81 -2.59 -10.30
C ASN A 110 9.41 -3.07 -8.91
N GLN A 111 8.11 -2.94 -8.59
CA GLN A 111 7.56 -3.23 -7.28
C GLN A 111 7.84 -4.68 -6.91
N GLN A 112 7.81 -5.58 -7.90
CA GLN A 112 8.23 -6.97 -7.71
C GLN A 112 9.69 -7.05 -7.26
N ALA A 113 10.65 -6.51 -8.03
CA ALA A 113 12.06 -6.56 -7.64
C ALA A 113 12.36 -5.87 -6.30
N PHE A 114 11.66 -4.76 -6.00
CA PHE A 114 11.76 -4.11 -4.70
C PHE A 114 11.30 -5.03 -3.57
N TRP A 115 10.09 -5.59 -3.67
CA TRP A 115 9.57 -6.46 -2.61
C TRP A 115 10.30 -7.79 -2.52
N ASP A 116 10.78 -8.34 -3.64
CA ASP A 116 11.64 -9.52 -3.67
C ASP A 116 12.95 -9.27 -2.89
N LEU A 117 13.54 -8.07 -3.00
CA LEU A 117 14.72 -7.70 -2.23
C LEU A 117 14.41 -7.50 -0.75
N ILE A 118 13.32 -6.78 -0.42
CA ILE A 118 12.92 -6.53 0.96
C ILE A 118 12.66 -7.84 1.71
N GLN A 119 12.08 -8.84 1.06
CA GLN A 119 11.82 -10.14 1.69
C GLN A 119 13.07 -11.02 1.88
N GLN A 120 14.25 -10.59 1.41
CA GLN A 120 15.52 -11.28 1.63
C GLN A 120 16.35 -10.69 2.78
N LEU A 121 15.94 -9.53 3.30
CA LEU A 121 16.57 -8.86 4.44
C LEU A 121 16.09 -9.47 5.76
#